data_AF-A0A0V0GWS4-F1
#
_entry.id   AF-A0A0V0GWS4-F1
#
_cell.length_a   1.000
_cell.length_b   1.000
_cell.length_c   1.000
_cell.angle_alpha   90.00
_cell.angle_beta   90.00
_cell.angle_gamma   90.00
#
_symmetry.space_group_name_H-M   'P 1'
#
loop_
_entity.id
_entity.type
_entity.pdbx_description
1 polymer ?
#
loop_
_entity_poly.entity_id
_entity_poly.type
_entity_poly.pdbx_seq_one_letter_code
_entity_poly.pdbx_strand_id
1 'polypeptide(L)'
;MAPGLERLNILPFRVAAYDKTKNGMAFFDPSRPQDFIFISGTKMRTLAKNNENPPDGFMCPGGWKVLVEYYDSLDQAENGGVPA
;
A
#
# COMPACT_ATOMS: atom_id res chain seq x y z
N MET A 1 -25.96 15.02 -4.66
CA MET A 1 -24.85 15.41 -3.74
C MET A 1 -25.32 15.22 -2.30
N ALA A 2 -24.44 14.80 -1.40
CA ALA A 2 -24.79 14.61 0.00
C ALA A 2 -25.14 15.97 0.65
N PRO A 3 -26.24 16.09 1.41
CA PRO A 3 -26.58 17.33 2.13
C PRO A 3 -25.41 17.77 3.03
N GLY A 4 -25.03 19.06 2.98
CA GLY A 4 -23.92 19.62 3.77
C GLY A 4 -22.57 19.68 3.05
N LEU A 5 -22.41 19.02 1.90
CA LEU A 5 -21.18 19.09 1.10
C LEU A 5 -20.89 20.49 0.55
N GLU A 6 -21.94 21.30 0.36
CA GLU A 6 -21.83 22.69 -0.12
C GLU A 6 -21.08 23.62 0.84
N ARG A 7 -20.99 23.24 2.13
CA ARG A 7 -20.29 24.00 3.17
C ARG A 7 -18.86 23.50 3.42
N LEU A 8 -18.43 22.48 2.67
CA LEU A 8 -17.13 21.84 2.84
C LEU A 8 -16.24 22.10 1.62
N ASN A 9 -14.99 22.49 1.88
CA ASN A 9 -14.00 22.63 0.82
C ASN A 9 -13.37 21.27 0.50
N ILE A 10 -13.68 20.73 -0.67
CA ILE A 10 -13.10 19.48 -1.16
C ILE A 10 -11.75 19.78 -1.81
N LEU A 11 -10.71 19.12 -1.34
CA LEU A 11 -9.36 19.19 -1.93
C LEU A 11 -9.12 17.93 -2.78
N PRO A 12 -9.29 18.00 -4.10
CA PRO A 12 -9.09 16.84 -4.96
C PRO A 12 -7.59 16.56 -5.15
N PHE A 13 -7.22 15.29 -5.09
CA PHE A 13 -5.88 14.81 -5.39
C PHE A 13 -5.91 13.86 -6.58
N ARG A 14 -4.80 13.83 -7.34
CA ARG A 14 -4.56 12.80 -8.36
C ARG A 14 -4.01 11.55 -7.69
N VAL A 15 -4.02 10.44 -8.43
CA VAL A 15 -3.42 9.19 -7.97
C VAL A 15 -1.92 9.41 -7.68
N ALA A 16 -1.46 8.93 -6.53
CA ALA A 16 -0.05 8.86 -6.19
C ALA A 16 0.45 7.41 -6.29
N ALA A 17 1.65 7.23 -6.81
CA ALA A 17 2.31 5.94 -6.96
C ALA A 17 3.80 6.07 -6.66
N TYR A 18 4.49 4.95 -6.51
CA TYR A 18 5.92 4.97 -6.23
C TYR A 18 6.72 5.33 -7.49
N ASP A 19 7.37 6.47 -7.51
CA ASP A 19 8.21 6.94 -8.62
C ASP A 19 9.64 6.41 -8.45
N LYS A 20 10.06 5.50 -9.33
CA LYS A 20 11.40 4.89 -9.30
C LYS A 20 12.52 5.90 -9.51
N THR A 21 12.24 7.00 -10.21
CA THR A 21 13.26 8.04 -10.45
C THR A 21 13.53 8.87 -9.19
N LYS A 22 12.59 8.90 -8.26
CA LYS A 22 12.65 9.67 -7.01
C LYS A 22 12.81 8.80 -5.77
N ASN A 23 12.72 7.48 -5.91
CA ASN A 23 12.70 6.52 -4.81
C ASN A 23 11.66 6.88 -3.73
N GLY A 24 10.44 7.24 -4.16
CA GLY A 24 9.39 7.67 -3.23
C GLY A 24 8.05 7.93 -3.88
N MET A 25 7.05 8.24 -3.06
CA MET A 25 5.69 8.52 -3.53
C MET A 25 5.60 9.87 -4.25
N ALA A 26 5.00 9.88 -5.43
CA ALA A 26 4.72 11.08 -6.20
C ALA A 26 3.38 10.97 -6.94
N PHE A 27 2.81 12.10 -7.37
CA PHE A 27 1.65 12.07 -8.26
C PHE A 27 1.99 11.38 -9.57
N PHE A 28 1.13 10.47 -10.00
CA PHE A 28 1.29 9.71 -11.23
C PHE A 28 1.31 10.64 -12.45
N ASP A 29 2.26 10.36 -13.35
CA ASP A 29 2.43 11.09 -14.60
C ASP A 29 2.19 10.14 -15.78
N PRO A 30 1.07 10.29 -16.52
CA PRO A 30 0.70 9.39 -17.61
C PRO A 30 1.62 9.49 -18.83
N SER A 31 2.52 10.48 -18.90
CA SER A 31 3.52 10.59 -19.97
C SER A 31 4.71 9.64 -19.79
N ARG A 32 4.92 9.15 -18.56
CA ARG A 32 6.02 8.24 -18.19
C ARG A 32 5.55 7.10 -17.27
N PRO A 33 4.51 6.33 -17.67
CA PRO A 33 3.87 5.34 -16.80
C PRO A 33 4.85 4.26 -16.33
N GLN A 34 5.86 3.94 -17.13
CA GLN A 34 6.90 2.95 -16.82
C GLN A 34 7.76 3.32 -15.61
N ASP A 35 7.80 4.60 -15.21
CA ASP A 35 8.59 5.08 -14.07
C ASP A 35 7.89 4.81 -12.74
N PHE A 36 6.61 4.45 -12.76
CA PHE A 36 5.80 4.27 -11.56
C PHE A 36 5.55 2.79 -11.24
N ILE A 37 5.60 2.45 -9.96
CA ILE A 37 5.20 1.15 -9.42
C ILE A 37 3.91 1.33 -8.64
N PHE A 38 2.89 0.54 -9.01
CA PHE A 38 1.66 0.42 -8.26
C PHE A 38 1.74 -0.80 -7.34
N ILE A 39 1.65 -0.57 -6.04
CA ILE A 39 1.65 -1.62 -5.02
C ILE A 39 0.25 -1.65 -4.40
N SER A 40 -0.57 -2.59 -4.88
CA SER A 40 -1.93 -2.78 -4.38
C SER A 40 -1.94 -3.50 -3.03
N GLY A 41 -3.09 -3.51 -2.34
CA GLY A 41 -3.30 -4.30 -1.12
C GLY A 41 -2.97 -5.78 -1.29
N THR A 42 -3.38 -6.38 -2.41
CA THR A 42 -3.05 -7.77 -2.74
C THR A 42 -1.55 -7.99 -2.86
N LYS A 43 -0.82 -7.06 -3.52
CA LYS A 43 0.64 -7.14 -3.63
C LYS A 43 1.33 -6.99 -2.28
N MET A 44 0.85 -6.09 -1.41
CA MET A 44 1.36 -5.97 -0.03
C MET A 44 1.22 -7.28 0.74
N ARG A 45 0.05 -7.93 0.65
CA ARG A 45 -0.16 -9.25 1.28
C ARG A 45 0.85 -10.28 0.77
N THR A 46 1.05 -10.37 -0.55
CA THR A 46 2.02 -11.32 -1.14
C THR A 46 3.44 -11.04 -0.68
N LEU A 47 3.87 -9.77 -0.66
CA LEU A 47 5.21 -9.38 -0.18
C LEU A 47 5.42 -9.81 1.27
N ALA A 48 4.46 -9.51 2.15
CA ALA A 48 4.53 -9.89 3.56
C ALA A 48 4.63 -11.42 3.74
N LYS A 49 3.75 -12.20 3.08
CA LYS A 49 3.78 -13.67 3.12
C LYS A 49 5.12 -14.26 2.65
N ASN A 50 5.77 -13.63 1.67
CA ASN A 50 7.06 -14.05 1.14
C ASN A 50 8.26 -13.53 1.96
N ASN A 51 8.04 -12.80 3.05
CA ASN A 51 9.09 -12.09 3.80
C ASN A 51 9.87 -11.07 2.93
N GLU A 52 9.21 -10.48 1.94
CA GLU A 52 9.75 -9.43 1.08
C GLU A 52 9.31 -8.04 1.55
N ASN A 53 10.13 -7.02 1.31
CA ASN A 53 9.80 -5.64 1.64
C ASN A 53 9.37 -4.86 0.39
N PRO A 54 8.43 -3.90 0.51
CA PRO A 54 8.21 -2.93 -0.56
C PRO A 54 9.45 -2.05 -0.75
N PRO A 55 9.56 -1.34 -1.90
CA PRO A 55 10.65 -0.40 -2.14
C PRO A 55 10.77 0.65 -1.03
N ASP A 56 12.02 1.03 -0.72
CA ASP A 56 12.31 2.09 0.24
C ASP A 56 11.57 3.38 -0.14
N GLY A 57 10.90 4.00 0.83
CA GLY A 57 10.11 5.21 0.60
C GLY A 57 8.65 4.97 0.18
N PHE A 58 8.22 3.72 -0.01
CA PHE A 58 6.81 3.37 -0.20
C PHE A 58 6.00 3.51 1.10
N MET A 59 6.54 2.98 2.21
CA MET A 59 5.93 3.02 3.53
C MET A 59 7.02 3.13 4.60
N CYS A 60 6.72 3.74 5.73
CA CYS A 60 7.66 3.77 6.85
C CYS A 60 7.88 2.35 7.41
N PRO A 61 9.10 2.00 7.87
CA PRO A 61 9.40 0.64 8.36
C PRO A 61 8.50 0.18 9.51
N GLY A 62 8.14 1.08 10.42
CA GLY A 62 7.23 0.77 11.53
C GLY A 62 5.81 0.42 11.06
N GLY A 63 5.29 1.15 10.06
CA GLY A 63 3.98 0.84 9.46
C GLY A 63 4.00 -0.47 8.69
N TRP A 64 5.08 -0.74 7.96
CA TRP A 64 5.23 -2.02 7.25
C TRP A 64 5.29 -3.20 8.22
N LYS A 65 6.01 -3.08 9.33
CA LYS A 65 6.07 -4.12 10.37
C LYS A 65 4.69 -4.52 10.89
N VAL A 66 3.82 -3.54 11.16
CA VAL A 66 2.43 -3.80 11.59
C VAL A 66 1.66 -4.58 10.53
N LEU A 67 1.88 -4.31 9.24
CA LEU A 67 1.23 -5.06 8.17
C LEU A 67 1.74 -6.50 8.05
N VAL A 68 3.04 -6.72 8.22
CA VAL A 68 3.63 -8.07 8.24
C VAL A 68 3.00 -8.88 9.37
N GLU A 69 3.00 -8.36 10.61
CA GLU A 69 2.37 -9.01 11.76
C GLU A 69 0.89 -9.33 11.53
N TYR A 70 0.15 -8.42 10.88
CA TYR A 70 -1.24 -8.65 10.51
C TYR A 70 -1.39 -9.81 9.52
N TYR A 71 -0.62 -9.85 8.45
CA TYR A 71 -0.73 -10.91 7.45
C TYR A 71 -0.26 -12.27 7.97
N ASP A 72 0.78 -12.31 8.81
CA ASP A 72 1.23 -13.54 9.48
C ASP A 72 0.13 -14.13 10.36
N SER A 73 -0.62 -13.27 11.07
CA SER A 73 -1.74 -13.71 11.92
C SER A 73 -2.90 -14.31 11.12
N LEU A 74 -3.16 -13.78 9.91
CA LEU A 74 -4.18 -14.32 9.01
C LEU A 74 -3.76 -15.67 8.45
N ASP A 75 -2.50 -15.83 8.08
CA ASP A 75 -1.98 -17.08 7.55
C ASP A 75 -1.99 -18.19 8.60
N GLN A 76 -1.73 -17.85 9.87
CA GLN A 76 -1.91 -18.77 10.99
C GLN A 76 -3.37 -19.14 11.23
N ALA A 77 -4.31 -18.19 11.09
CA ALA A 77 -5.74 -18.47 11.21
C ALA A 77 -6.29 -19.31 10.05
N GLU A 78 -5.81 -19.08 8.82
CA GLU A 78 -6.21 -19.82 7.61
C GLU A 78 -5.63 -21.24 7.59
N ASN A 79 -4.42 -21.45 8.13
CA ASN A 79 -3.73 -22.75 8.12
C ASN A 79 -3.76 -23.51 9.47
N GLY A 80 -4.38 -22.95 10.52
CA GLY A 80 -4.15 -23.35 11.92
C GLY A 80 -5.36 -23.87 12.70
N GLY A 81 -6.37 -24.41 12.03
CA GLY A 81 -7.16 -25.48 12.63
C GLY A 81 -6.32 -26.77 12.67
N VAL A 82 -5.37 -26.88 13.61
CA VAL A 82 -4.86 -28.06 14.36
C VAL A 82 -3.45 -27.73 14.88
N PRO A 83 -3.25 -27.64 16.21
CA PRO A 83 -1.92 -27.66 16.81
C PRO A 83 -1.33 -29.09 16.85
N ALA A 84 -0.02 -29.20 16.65
CA ALA A 84 0.78 -30.36 17.07
C ALA A 84 1.51 -30.04 18.38
#